data_AF-A0A941LBL0-F1
#
_entry.id   AF-A0A941LBL0-F1
#
_cell.length_a   1.000
_cell.length_b   1.000
_cell.length_c   1.000
_cell.angle_alpha   90.00
_cell.angle_beta   90.00
_cell.angle_gamma   90.00
#
_symmetry.space_group_name_H-M   'P 1'
#
loop_
_entity.id
_entity.type
_entity.pdbx_description
1 polymer ?
#
loop_
_entity_poly.entity_id
_entity_poly.type
_entity_poly.pdbx_seq_one_letter_code
_entity_poly.pdbx_strand_id
1 'polypeptide(L)'
;MNFLLRLKHWKLFLLVFGFPALSFPVTLIGLLMNSDPVYYIGLIVSSSAWVFLVFWLKESGNYLYEQLDAELTIGSNQKLFNFNLYFALFYSTLLILYFMVPENDTFNKVYSFAIFPMHLYSMYSLFYAIYFVSKHLSMTEGKSGKSEDFLGYFFMLWFYPIGIWTIQPKINQLINR
;
A
#
# COMPACT_ATOMS: atom_id res chain seq x y z
N MET A 1 -12.96 15.01 3.50
CA MET A 1 -12.96 13.91 2.51
C MET A 1 -11.70 13.99 1.64
N ASN A 2 -10.88 12.94 1.63
CA ASN A 2 -9.55 12.97 1.02
C ASN A 2 -9.58 12.98 -0.52
N PHE A 3 -8.65 13.72 -1.13
CA PHE A 3 -8.54 13.88 -2.58
C PHE A 3 -8.38 12.53 -3.31
N LEU A 4 -7.58 11.62 -2.76
CA LEU A 4 -7.30 10.31 -3.37
C LEU A 4 -8.56 9.49 -3.62
N LEU A 5 -9.53 9.51 -2.69
CA LEU A 5 -10.76 8.74 -2.82
C LEU A 5 -11.69 9.27 -3.91
N ARG A 6 -11.54 10.53 -4.34
CA ARG A 6 -12.35 11.13 -5.41
C ARG A 6 -11.77 10.93 -6.80
N LEU A 7 -10.55 10.39 -6.90
CA LEU A 7 -9.95 10.09 -8.19
C LEU A 7 -10.71 8.96 -8.88
N LYS A 8 -10.87 9.08 -10.21
CA LYS A 8 -11.27 7.93 -11.04
C LYS A 8 -10.19 6.87 -10.95
N HIS A 9 -10.58 5.60 -10.94
CA HIS A 9 -9.68 4.44 -10.88
C HIS A 9 -8.48 4.54 -11.83
N TRP A 10 -8.65 5.00 -13.07
CA TRP A 10 -7.54 5.14 -14.02
C TRP A 10 -6.54 6.23 -13.62
N LYS A 11 -6.99 7.35 -13.02
CA LYS A 11 -6.09 8.42 -12.54
C LYS A 11 -5.27 7.93 -11.36
N LEU A 12 -5.92 7.22 -10.44
CA LEU A 12 -5.26 6.60 -9.30
C LEU A 12 -4.28 5.51 -9.74
N PHE A 13 -4.67 4.67 -10.69
CA PHE A 13 -3.81 3.66 -11.30
C PHE A 13 -2.55 4.28 -11.91
N LEU A 14 -2.68 5.37 -12.67
CA LEU A 14 -1.51 6.07 -13.22
C LEU A 14 -0.62 6.65 -12.11
N LEU A 15 -1.21 7.21 -11.06
CA LEU A 15 -0.46 7.78 -9.93
C LEU A 15 0.32 6.73 -9.14
N VAL A 16 -0.30 5.59 -8.86
CA VAL A 16 0.24 4.56 -7.95
C VAL A 16 1.05 3.49 -8.68
N PHE A 17 0.76 3.23 -9.96
CA PHE A 17 1.40 2.16 -10.71
C PHE A 17 1.93 2.63 -12.07
N GLY A 18 1.14 3.36 -12.86
CA GLY A 18 1.52 3.73 -14.24
C GLY A 18 2.80 4.55 -14.34
N PHE A 19 2.83 5.75 -13.73
CA PHE A 19 4.02 6.61 -13.75
C PHE A 19 5.23 5.96 -13.04
N PRO A 20 5.07 5.35 -11.84
CA PRO A 20 6.17 4.65 -11.18
C PRO A 20 6.71 3.44 -11.95
N ALA A 21 5.88 2.73 -12.73
CA ALA A 21 6.37 1.64 -13.56
C ALA A 21 7.37 2.15 -14.63
N LEU A 22 7.21 3.40 -15.09
CA LEU A 22 8.14 4.04 -16.03
C LEU A 22 9.47 4.43 -15.40
N SER A 23 9.56 4.57 -14.08
CA SER A 23 10.84 4.84 -13.41
C SER A 23 11.70 3.60 -13.24
N PHE A 24 11.14 2.39 -13.38
CA PHE A 24 11.93 1.16 -13.27
C PHE A 24 13.04 1.05 -14.34
N PRO A 25 12.75 1.30 -15.64
CA PRO A 25 13.81 1.43 -16.65
C PRO A 25 14.84 2.52 -16.33
N VAL A 26 14.44 3.64 -15.74
CA VAL A 26 15.35 4.74 -15.36
C VAL A 26 16.34 4.27 -14.28
N THR A 27 15.85 3.60 -13.24
CA THR A 27 16.72 3.01 -12.21
C THR A 27 17.70 2.00 -12.81
N LEU A 28 17.22 1.14 -13.71
CA LEU A 28 18.06 0.15 -14.39
C LEU A 28 19.14 0.80 -15.26
N ILE A 29 18.78 1.84 -16.03
CA ILE A 29 19.73 2.61 -16.85
C ILE A 29 20.78 3.28 -15.97
N GLY A 30 20.36 3.91 -14.86
CA GLY A 30 21.28 4.51 -13.90
C GLY A 30 22.29 3.52 -13.35
N LEU A 31 21.83 2.31 -13.01
CA LEU A 31 22.70 1.21 -12.57
C LEU A 31 23.67 0.76 -13.67
N LEU A 32 23.17 0.48 -14.89
CA LEU A 32 23.98 0.00 -16.01
C LEU A 32 25.02 1.03 -16.48
N MET A 33 24.69 2.33 -16.37
CA MET A 33 25.58 3.43 -16.73
C MET A 33 26.51 3.86 -15.58
N ASN A 34 26.41 3.26 -14.39
CA ASN A 34 27.06 3.71 -13.16
C ASN A 34 26.83 5.23 -12.91
N SER A 35 25.60 5.69 -13.15
CA SER A 35 25.20 7.09 -13.00
C SER A 35 24.35 7.27 -11.75
N ASP A 36 25.00 7.66 -10.66
CA ASP A 36 24.35 7.91 -9.37
C ASP A 36 23.13 8.84 -9.46
N PRO A 37 23.18 10.00 -10.17
CA PRO A 37 22.01 10.88 -10.25
C PRO A 37 20.81 10.22 -10.92
N VAL A 38 21.03 9.45 -12.00
CA VAL A 38 19.96 8.78 -12.74
C VAL A 38 19.35 7.65 -11.91
N TYR A 39 20.20 6.88 -11.23
CA TYR A 39 19.77 5.82 -10.32
C TYR A 39 18.89 6.36 -9.19
N TYR A 40 19.34 7.42 -8.50
CA TYR A 40 18.58 7.99 -7.38
C TYR A 40 17.27 8.66 -7.82
N ILE A 41 17.23 9.31 -8.99
CA ILE A 41 15.97 9.84 -9.55
C ILE A 41 14.96 8.70 -9.76
N GLY A 42 15.38 7.60 -10.39
CA GLY A 42 14.51 6.44 -10.60
C GLY A 42 14.00 5.84 -9.28
N LEU A 43 14.88 5.73 -8.29
CA LEU A 43 14.54 5.21 -6.96
C LEU A 43 13.53 6.10 -6.21
N ILE A 44 13.71 7.43 -6.22
CA ILE A 44 12.80 8.38 -5.57
C ILE A 44 11.41 8.34 -6.22
N VAL A 45 11.34 8.36 -7.56
CA VAL A 45 10.07 8.30 -8.28
C VAL A 45 9.34 6.98 -7.98
N SER A 46 10.06 5.86 -7.99
CA SER A 46 9.48 4.55 -7.66
C SER A 46 8.98 4.49 -6.21
N SER A 47 9.72 5.10 -5.28
CA SER A 47 9.37 5.15 -3.85
C SER A 47 8.14 6.02 -3.57
N SER A 48 7.93 7.09 -4.35
CA SER A 48 6.74 7.95 -4.21
C SER A 48 5.43 7.18 -4.44
N ALA A 49 5.45 6.18 -5.32
CA ALA A 49 4.33 5.29 -5.60
C ALA A 49 3.83 4.58 -4.35
N TRP A 50 4.78 4.08 -3.56
CA TRP A 50 4.52 3.35 -2.33
C TRP A 50 3.83 4.25 -1.29
N VAL A 51 4.27 5.50 -1.19
CA VAL A 51 3.64 6.51 -0.32
C VAL A 51 2.18 6.71 -0.73
N PHE A 52 1.91 6.96 -2.02
CA PHE A 52 0.53 7.12 -2.51
C PHE A 52 -0.32 5.88 -2.31
N LEU A 53 0.25 4.68 -2.48
CA LEU A 53 -0.46 3.43 -2.27
C LEU A 53 -0.88 3.24 -0.81
N VAL A 54 0.05 3.44 0.13
CA VAL A 54 -0.21 3.32 1.57
C VAL A 54 -1.28 4.33 1.99
N PHE A 55 -1.17 5.58 1.55
CA PHE A 55 -2.19 6.59 1.85
C PHE A 55 -3.54 6.25 1.22
N TRP A 56 -3.57 5.76 -0.03
CA TRP A 56 -4.83 5.34 -0.65
C TRP A 56 -5.49 4.18 0.11
N LEU A 57 -4.74 3.16 0.51
CA LEU A 57 -5.25 2.04 1.32
C LEU A 57 -5.78 2.54 2.66
N LYS A 58 -5.02 3.41 3.33
CA LYS A 58 -5.40 4.01 4.61
C LYS A 58 -6.74 4.74 4.49
N GLU A 59 -6.84 5.63 3.53
CA GLU A 59 -8.04 6.44 3.33
C GLU A 59 -9.24 5.58 2.92
N SER A 60 -9.00 4.55 2.09
CA SER A 60 -10.05 3.61 1.69
C SER A 60 -10.56 2.83 2.90
N GLY A 61 -9.66 2.28 3.72
CA GLY A 61 -10.03 1.51 4.90
C GLY A 61 -10.75 2.34 5.96
N ASN A 62 -10.26 3.55 6.25
CA ASN A 62 -10.92 4.45 7.21
C ASN A 62 -12.29 4.88 6.72
N TYR A 63 -12.41 5.26 5.45
CA TYR A 63 -13.70 5.64 4.87
C TYR A 63 -14.71 4.49 4.95
N LEU A 64 -14.31 3.27 4.53
CA LEU A 64 -15.19 2.10 4.60
C LEU A 64 -15.58 1.75 6.04
N TYR A 65 -14.65 1.85 6.99
CA TYR A 65 -14.94 1.64 8.40
C TYR A 65 -15.97 2.64 8.94
N GLU A 66 -15.86 3.92 8.55
CA GLU A 66 -16.80 4.98 8.95
C GLU A 66 -18.20 4.83 8.33
N GLN A 67 -18.35 4.05 7.26
CA GLN A 67 -19.65 3.76 6.64
C GLN A 67 -20.39 2.60 7.31
N LEU A 68 -19.76 1.84 8.22
CA LEU A 68 -20.38 0.69 8.85
C LEU A 68 -21.08 1.07 10.16
N ASP A 69 -22.19 0.40 10.43
CA ASP A 69 -22.85 0.45 11.74
C ASP A 69 -21.94 -0.14 12.82
N ALA A 70 -22.08 0.37 14.06
CA ALA A 70 -21.25 -0.03 15.18
C ALA A 70 -21.22 -1.56 15.40
N GLU A 71 -22.34 -2.25 15.16
CA GLU A 71 -22.45 -3.71 15.29
C GLU A 71 -21.55 -4.47 14.29
N LEU A 72 -21.44 -3.98 13.05
CA LEU A 72 -20.59 -4.59 12.02
C LEU A 72 -19.10 -4.33 12.26
N THR A 73 -18.77 -3.32 13.06
CA THR A 73 -17.38 -2.99 13.43
C THR A 73 -16.86 -3.81 14.62
N ILE A 74 -17.72 -4.59 15.30
CA ILE A 74 -17.32 -5.41 16.45
C ILE A 74 -16.23 -6.41 16.01
N GLY A 75 -15.05 -6.30 16.62
CA GLY A 75 -13.87 -7.13 16.32
C GLY A 75 -12.95 -6.56 15.23
N SER A 76 -13.30 -5.44 14.59
CA SER A 76 -12.38 -4.68 13.74
C SER A 76 -11.59 -3.68 14.58
N ASN A 77 -10.28 -3.53 14.30
CA ASN A 77 -9.41 -2.61 15.03
C ASN A 77 -8.81 -1.56 14.08
N GLN A 78 -9.51 -0.44 13.93
CA GLN A 78 -9.09 0.67 13.06
C GLN A 78 -7.75 1.28 13.50
N LYS A 79 -7.46 1.31 14.81
CA LYS A 79 -6.18 1.83 15.33
C LYS A 79 -5.01 0.92 14.93
N LEU A 80 -5.19 -0.39 15.06
CA LEU A 80 -4.21 -1.39 14.61
C LEU A 80 -4.00 -1.32 13.10
N PHE A 81 -5.07 -1.13 12.32
CA PHE A 81 -4.99 -0.93 10.87
C PHE A 81 -4.13 0.27 10.50
N ASN A 82 -4.42 1.45 11.09
CA ASN A 82 -3.64 2.65 10.85
C ASN A 82 -2.18 2.49 11.30
N PHE A 83 -1.94 1.89 12.48
CA PHE A 83 -0.60 1.62 12.98
C PHE A 83 0.21 0.73 12.02
N ASN A 84 -0.38 -0.37 11.54
CA ASN A 84 0.28 -1.27 10.59
C ASN A 84 0.67 -0.56 9.29
N LEU A 85 -0.20 0.30 8.74
CA LEU A 85 0.14 1.05 7.53
C LEU A 85 1.28 2.05 7.76
N TYR A 86 1.30 2.74 8.89
CA TYR A 86 2.43 3.61 9.24
C TYR A 86 3.71 2.82 9.51
N PHE A 87 3.62 1.64 10.14
CA PHE A 87 4.75 0.75 10.33
C PHE A 87 5.33 0.31 8.97
N ALA A 88 4.48 -0.14 8.04
CA ALA A 88 4.92 -0.56 6.71
C ALA A 88 5.60 0.58 5.94
N LEU A 89 5.05 1.79 6.01
CA LEU A 89 5.65 2.98 5.42
C LEU A 89 7.01 3.33 6.05
N PHE A 90 7.07 3.34 7.38
CA PHE A 90 8.31 3.61 8.12
C PHE A 90 9.40 2.60 7.79
N TYR A 91 9.09 1.30 7.87
CA TYR A 91 10.01 0.22 7.55
C TYR A 91 10.50 0.28 6.10
N SER A 92 9.60 0.49 5.14
CA SER A 92 9.98 0.62 3.72
C SER A 92 10.92 1.81 3.47
N THR A 93 10.72 2.92 4.20
CA THR A 93 11.61 4.08 4.13
C THR A 93 12.99 3.75 4.67
N LEU A 94 13.09 3.05 5.82
CA LEU A 94 14.36 2.57 6.35
C LEU A 94 15.07 1.63 5.37
N LEU A 95 14.31 0.77 4.69
CA LEU A 95 14.86 -0.16 3.69
C LEU A 95 15.44 0.59 2.48
N ILE A 96 14.75 1.63 1.98
CA ILE A 96 15.27 2.47 0.90
C ILE A 96 16.55 3.19 1.33
N LEU A 97 16.56 3.77 2.53
CA LEU A 97 17.75 4.45 3.07
C LEU A 97 18.92 3.47 3.23
N TYR A 98 18.65 2.23 3.65
CA TYR A 98 19.66 1.17 3.73
C TYR A 98 20.31 0.90 2.37
N PHE A 99 19.53 0.81 1.29
CA PHE A 99 20.04 0.63 -0.07
C PHE A 99 20.80 1.85 -0.64
N MET A 100 20.76 3.00 0.04
CA MET A 100 21.56 4.18 -0.31
C MET A 100 22.90 4.26 0.42
N VAL A 101 23.10 3.45 1.47
CA VAL A 101 24.36 3.46 2.23
C VAL A 101 25.41 2.61 1.50
N PRO A 102 26.63 3.14 1.26
CA PRO A 102 27.73 2.37 0.68
C PRO A 102 28.05 1.12 1.49
N GLU A 103 28.43 0.02 0.82
CA GLU A 103 28.74 -1.23 1.50
C GLU A 103 29.89 -1.07 2.49
N ASN A 104 29.59 -1.31 3.78
CA ASN A 104 30.58 -1.46 4.85
C ASN A 104 30.31 -2.77 5.60
N ASP A 105 31.34 -3.59 5.74
CA ASP A 105 31.29 -4.99 6.19
C ASP A 105 30.67 -5.20 7.59
N THR A 106 30.85 -4.24 8.50
CA THR A 106 30.31 -4.32 9.88
C THR A 106 28.89 -3.80 9.99
N PHE A 107 28.56 -2.72 9.27
CA PHE A 107 27.22 -2.15 9.21
C PHE A 107 26.23 -3.15 8.59
N ASN A 108 26.63 -3.83 7.51
CA ASN A 108 25.76 -4.76 6.78
C ASN A 108 25.36 -6.01 7.58
N LYS A 109 26.25 -6.58 8.39
CA LYS A 109 25.93 -7.83 9.14
C LYS A 109 24.90 -7.62 10.24
N VAL A 110 25.03 -6.55 11.03
CA VAL A 110 24.09 -6.27 12.13
C VAL A 110 22.72 -5.85 11.59
N TYR A 111 22.71 -5.03 10.53
CA TYR A 111 21.47 -4.59 9.89
C TYR A 111 20.73 -5.74 9.21
N SER A 112 21.44 -6.66 8.52
CA SER A 112 20.80 -7.79 7.82
C SER A 112 19.99 -8.69 8.75
N PHE A 113 20.45 -8.94 9.99
CA PHE A 113 19.72 -9.76 10.95
C PHE A 113 18.48 -9.05 11.52
N ALA A 114 18.59 -7.76 11.82
CA ALA A 114 17.48 -6.97 12.38
C ALA A 114 16.39 -6.65 11.33
N ILE A 115 16.76 -6.51 10.05
CA ILE A 115 15.84 -6.21 8.95
C ILE A 115 14.85 -7.35 8.72
N PHE A 116 15.25 -8.61 8.89
CA PHE A 116 14.42 -9.77 8.57
C PHE A 116 13.09 -9.82 9.36
N PRO A 117 13.07 -9.77 10.71
CA PRO A 117 11.81 -9.77 11.46
C PRO A 117 10.96 -8.52 11.19
N MET A 118 11.59 -7.35 11.00
CA MET A 118 10.87 -6.13 10.63
C MET A 118 10.24 -6.24 9.24
N HIS A 119 10.90 -6.93 8.31
CA HIS A 119 10.36 -7.22 6.97
C HIS A 119 9.10 -8.08 7.07
N LEU A 120 9.18 -9.19 7.81
CA LEU A 120 8.05 -10.09 7.99
C LEU A 120 6.86 -9.39 8.64
N TYR A 121 7.12 -8.54 9.64
CA TYR A 121 6.05 -7.75 10.25
C TYR A 121 5.47 -6.72 9.26
N SER A 122 6.30 -6.06 8.44
CA SER A 122 5.82 -5.17 7.38
C SER A 122 4.97 -5.89 6.33
N MET A 123 5.32 -7.14 5.97
CA MET A 123 4.50 -7.96 5.07
C MET A 123 3.16 -8.28 5.74
N TYR A 124 3.17 -8.71 7.00
CA TYR A 124 1.95 -8.89 7.79
C TYR A 124 1.09 -7.62 7.83
N SER A 125 1.70 -6.46 8.07
CA SER A 125 1.02 -5.17 8.11
C SER A 125 0.29 -4.87 6.79
N LEU A 126 0.91 -5.17 5.65
CA LEU A 126 0.32 -4.98 4.34
C LEU A 126 -0.85 -5.95 4.10
N PHE A 127 -0.68 -7.23 4.40
CA PHE A 127 -1.75 -8.22 4.28
C PHE A 127 -2.93 -7.91 5.22
N TYR A 128 -2.66 -7.43 6.43
CA TYR A 128 -3.69 -6.98 7.35
C TYR A 128 -4.46 -5.79 6.79
N ALA A 129 -3.77 -4.84 6.15
CA ALA A 129 -4.43 -3.70 5.50
C ALA A 129 -5.32 -4.12 4.32
N ILE A 130 -4.84 -5.04 3.48
CA ILE A 130 -5.61 -5.61 2.36
C ILE A 130 -6.85 -6.35 2.89
N TYR A 131 -6.68 -7.19 3.92
CA TYR A 131 -7.78 -7.85 4.62
C TYR A 131 -8.80 -6.85 5.14
N PHE A 132 -8.33 -5.81 5.84
CA PHE A 132 -9.19 -4.80 6.43
C PHE A 132 -10.04 -4.11 5.37
N VAL A 133 -9.43 -3.56 4.31
CA VAL A 133 -10.16 -2.88 3.23
C VAL A 133 -11.14 -3.83 2.53
N SER A 134 -10.72 -5.06 2.22
CA SER A 134 -11.54 -6.05 1.53
C SER A 134 -12.78 -6.44 2.35
N LYS A 135 -12.58 -6.74 3.63
CA LYS A 135 -13.66 -7.12 4.56
C LYS A 135 -14.65 -5.98 4.72
N HIS A 136 -14.18 -4.77 4.99
CA HIS A 136 -15.08 -3.63 5.20
C HIS A 136 -15.83 -3.26 3.92
N LEU A 137 -15.18 -3.34 2.75
CA LEU A 137 -15.87 -3.16 1.47
C LEU A 137 -17.01 -4.17 1.30
N SER A 138 -16.76 -5.46 1.60
CA SER A 138 -17.80 -6.49 1.50
C SER A 138 -18.99 -6.21 2.44
N MET A 139 -18.72 -5.69 3.65
CA MET A 139 -19.75 -5.33 4.63
C MET A 139 -20.56 -4.10 4.18
N THR A 140 -19.92 -3.09 3.59
CA THR A 140 -20.64 -1.92 3.02
C THR A 140 -21.53 -2.27 1.83
N GLU A 141 -21.31 -3.43 1.21
CA GLU A 141 -22.17 -4.00 0.17
C GLU A 141 -23.30 -4.88 0.74
N GLY A 142 -23.48 -4.91 2.07
CA GLY A 142 -24.52 -5.68 2.75
C GLY A 142 -24.19 -7.16 2.96
N LYS A 143 -22.92 -7.57 2.77
CA LYS A 143 -22.50 -8.94 3.04
C LYS A 143 -22.13 -9.14 4.51
N SER A 144 -22.10 -10.40 4.94
CA SER A 144 -21.84 -10.78 6.34
C SER A 144 -20.39 -10.54 6.79
N GLY A 145 -19.46 -10.33 5.85
CA GLY A 145 -18.05 -10.14 6.14
C GLY A 145 -17.31 -11.44 6.49
N LYS A 146 -17.90 -12.59 6.12
CA LYS A 146 -17.23 -13.90 6.14
C LYS A 146 -16.12 -13.91 5.09
N SER A 147 -15.15 -14.81 5.26
CA SER A 147 -14.01 -14.92 4.34
C SER A 147 -14.44 -15.08 2.88
N GLU A 148 -15.48 -15.87 2.59
CA GLU A 148 -16.03 -16.05 1.25
C GLU A 148 -16.55 -14.75 0.60
N ASP A 149 -17.01 -13.79 1.41
CA ASP A 149 -17.59 -12.53 0.94
C ASP A 149 -16.54 -11.56 0.41
N PHE A 150 -15.32 -11.59 0.98
CA PHE A 150 -14.24 -10.63 0.71
C PHE A 150 -12.98 -11.23 0.08
N LEU A 151 -12.85 -12.55 -0.02
CA LEU A 151 -11.63 -13.19 -0.55
C LEU A 151 -11.29 -12.71 -1.96
N GLY A 152 -12.31 -12.49 -2.81
CA GLY A 152 -12.12 -11.92 -4.14
C GLY A 152 -11.50 -10.53 -4.10
N TYR A 153 -12.00 -9.65 -3.22
CA TYR A 153 -11.43 -8.31 -3.04
C TYR A 153 -10.01 -8.35 -2.48
N PHE A 154 -9.73 -9.30 -1.58
CA PHE A 154 -8.40 -9.51 -1.02
C PHE A 154 -7.37 -9.80 -2.11
N PHE A 155 -7.64 -10.81 -2.96
CA PHE A 155 -6.72 -11.17 -4.03
C PHE A 155 -6.61 -10.07 -5.09
N MET A 156 -7.69 -9.37 -5.42
CA MET A 156 -7.64 -8.22 -6.32
C MET A 156 -6.72 -7.12 -5.77
N LEU A 157 -6.82 -6.77 -4.48
CA LEU A 157 -5.93 -5.79 -3.85
C LEU A 157 -4.49 -6.24 -3.75
N TRP A 158 -4.26 -7.53 -3.50
CA TRP A 158 -2.91 -8.08 -3.51
C TRP A 158 -2.24 -7.89 -4.88
N PHE A 159 -3.02 -8.05 -5.96
CA PHE A 159 -2.64 -7.65 -7.31
C PHE A 159 -3.05 -6.19 -7.59
N TYR A 160 -2.41 -5.24 -6.90
CA TYR A 160 -2.75 -3.81 -6.84
C TYR A 160 -3.31 -3.16 -8.12
N PRO A 161 -2.77 -3.37 -9.34
CA PRO A 161 -3.38 -2.88 -10.57
C PRO A 161 -4.87 -3.26 -10.71
N ILE A 162 -5.20 -4.53 -10.47
CA ILE A 162 -6.54 -5.09 -10.54
C ILE A 162 -7.38 -4.56 -9.37
N GLY A 163 -6.79 -4.52 -8.17
CA GLY A 163 -7.44 -4.01 -6.96
C GLY A 163 -7.91 -2.58 -7.11
N ILE A 164 -7.05 -1.68 -7.62
CA ILE A 164 -7.40 -0.28 -7.87
C ILE A 164 -8.55 -0.18 -8.88
N TRP A 165 -8.49 -0.94 -9.98
CA TRP A 165 -9.52 -0.94 -11.01
C TRP A 165 -10.88 -1.44 -10.52
N THR A 166 -10.90 -2.39 -9.59
CA THR A 166 -12.16 -2.95 -9.07
C THR A 166 -12.71 -2.19 -7.86
N ILE A 167 -11.85 -1.81 -6.91
CA ILE A 167 -12.28 -1.24 -5.62
C ILE A 167 -12.51 0.26 -5.70
N GLN A 168 -11.66 1.01 -6.41
CA GLN A 168 -11.80 2.45 -6.48
C GLN A 168 -13.17 2.90 -7.04
N PRO A 169 -13.73 2.28 -8.10
CA PRO A 169 -15.08 2.63 -8.57
C PRO A 169 -16.18 2.36 -7.53
N LYS A 170 -16.06 1.29 -6.75
CA LYS A 170 -17.02 0.95 -5.69
C LYS A 170 -16.99 2.00 -4.57
N ILE A 171 -15.79 2.42 -4.16
CA ILE A 171 -15.63 3.53 -3.20
C ILE A 171 -16.20 4.83 -3.78
N ASN A 172 -15.94 5.14 -5.06
CA ASN A 172 -16.53 6.31 -5.70
C ASN A 172 -18.07 6.26 -5.72
N GLN A 173 -18.68 5.09 -5.90
CA GLN A 173 -20.13 4.94 -5.84
C GLN A 173 -20.66 5.23 -4.42
N LEU A 174 -19.99 4.71 -3.38
CA LEU A 174 -20.36 4.98 -1.98
C LEU A 174 -20.28 6.47 -1.63
N ILE A 175 -19.27 7.19 -2.14
CA ILE A 175 -19.09 8.63 -1.90
C ILE A 175 -20.18 9.48 -2.55
N ASN A 176 -20.73 9.02 -3.68
CA ASN A 176 -21.75 9.74 -4.44
C ASN A 176 -23.20 9.31 -4.09
N ARG A 177 -23.37 8.41 -3.13
CA ARG A 177 -24.69 8.09 -2.54
C ARG A 177 -25.10 9.20 -1.58
#